data_AF-A0A8H5ATH0-F1
#
_entry.id   AF-A0A8H5ATH0-F1
#
_cell.length_a   1.000
_cell.length_b   1.000
_cell.length_c   1.000
_cell.angle_alpha   90.00
_cell.angle_beta   90.00
_cell.angle_gamma   90.00
#
_symmetry.space_group_name_H-M   'P 1'
#
loop_
_entity.id
_entity.type
_entity.pdbx_description
1 polymer ?
#
loop_
_entity_poly.entity_id
_entity_poly.type
_entity_poly.pdbx_seq_one_letter_code
_entity_poly.pdbx_strand_id
1 'polypeptide(L)'
;MFSLLAALLLAVSAQASVLSVQNARFSLTGPKSMPLRSEPLSLLYAASPPIEVGPKDLLKLTFQIVDKETGKGVQPHQTFLRFYDEQTREEGIQPVRVTPGGKAKFELNPSKPPLSLPPTPEGYPLNVTIIIGSSLYEPISAPLFDLVLPRSQPAPVDPLEAAFHPLPEIQHTFRAPHKLPPRFISAVSAAVVVAPWVVLLGLWSQVAPSPTRLFSPSVLPFVLCLGAFEVLLFWYWVDLKLGQVLLYGAGLAIPTIFAGKQALSSIGNKRVGRK
;
A
#
# COMPACT_ATOMS: atom_id res chain seq x y z
N MET A 1 -49.68 54.35 -5.58
CA MET A 1 -50.35 53.06 -5.31
C MET A 1 -50.79 52.29 -6.58
N PHE A 2 -50.14 52.41 -7.75
CA PHE A 2 -50.59 51.69 -8.96
C PHE A 2 -49.50 51.17 -9.92
N SER A 3 -48.22 51.12 -9.54
CA SER A 3 -47.15 50.71 -10.48
C SER A 3 -46.55 49.32 -10.22
N LEU A 4 -46.68 48.77 -9.00
CA LEU A 4 -46.09 47.47 -8.64
C LEU A 4 -47.00 46.26 -8.92
N LEU A 5 -48.30 46.49 -9.14
CA LEU A 5 -49.27 45.41 -9.39
C LEU A 5 -49.27 44.93 -10.85
N ALA A 6 -48.83 45.77 -11.80
CA ALA A 6 -48.75 45.41 -13.21
C ALA A 6 -47.58 44.45 -13.54
N ALA A 7 -46.50 44.49 -12.75
CA ALA A 7 -45.35 43.59 -12.94
C ALA A 7 -45.60 42.16 -12.44
N LEU A 8 -46.60 41.95 -11.57
CA LEU A 8 -46.98 40.63 -11.06
C LEU A 8 -47.98 39.88 -11.95
N LEU A 9 -48.57 40.58 -12.95
CA LEU A 9 -49.54 40.00 -13.90
C LEU A 9 -48.91 39.54 -15.22
N LEU A 10 -47.58 39.62 -15.38
CA LEU A 10 -46.84 39.07 -16.52
C LEU A 10 -46.21 37.69 -16.25
N ALA A 11 -46.40 37.13 -15.05
CA ALA A 11 -46.12 35.72 -14.77
C ALA A 11 -47.28 34.79 -15.18
N VAL A 12 -48.03 35.20 -16.22
CA VAL A 12 -49.11 34.41 -16.82
C VAL A 12 -48.46 33.37 -17.73
N SER A 13 -48.41 32.14 -17.21
CA SER A 13 -48.38 30.88 -17.97
C SER A 13 -47.39 30.83 -19.14
N ALA A 14 -46.09 30.74 -18.85
CA ALA A 14 -45.24 29.91 -19.70
C ALA A 14 -45.62 28.44 -19.43
N GLN A 15 -46.77 28.00 -19.96
CA GLN A 15 -47.02 26.57 -20.10
C GLN A 15 -46.03 26.09 -21.15
N ALA A 16 -44.89 25.58 -20.69
CA ALA A 16 -43.97 24.89 -21.55
C ALA A 16 -44.72 23.66 -22.09
N SER A 17 -44.91 23.62 -23.40
CA SER A 17 -45.49 22.44 -24.05
C SER A 17 -44.61 21.23 -23.73
N VAL A 18 -45.24 20.09 -23.47
CA VAL A 18 -44.53 18.87 -23.07
C VAL A 18 -44.05 18.15 -24.34
N LEU A 19 -42.75 17.90 -24.45
CA LEU A 19 -42.22 17.04 -25.51
C LEU A 19 -42.48 15.57 -25.19
N SER A 20 -42.63 14.77 -26.24
CA SER A 20 -42.68 13.31 -26.13
C SER A 20 -41.73 12.72 -27.16
N VAL A 21 -40.94 11.74 -26.75
CA VAL A 21 -40.16 10.93 -27.69
C VAL A 21 -41.03 9.74 -28.11
N GLN A 22 -41.25 9.58 -29.40
CA GLN A 22 -42.05 8.51 -29.99
C GLN A 22 -41.21 7.72 -30.98
N ASN A 23 -41.65 6.49 -31.27
CA ASN A 23 -40.99 5.60 -32.23
C ASN A 23 -39.50 5.38 -31.95
N ALA A 24 -39.09 5.42 -30.68
CA ALA A 24 -37.75 5.07 -30.28
C ALA A 24 -37.53 3.58 -30.57
N ARG A 25 -36.49 3.25 -31.33
CA ARG A 25 -36.14 1.88 -31.71
C ARG A 25 -34.64 1.77 -31.83
N PHE A 26 -34.09 0.68 -31.33
CA PHE A 26 -32.72 0.29 -31.65
C PHE A 26 -32.70 -0.82 -32.69
N SER A 27 -31.63 -0.87 -33.46
CA SER A 27 -31.33 -1.98 -34.37
C SER A 27 -29.84 -2.29 -34.29
N LEU A 28 -29.53 -3.56 -34.05
CA LEU A 28 -28.19 -4.11 -34.03
C LEU A 28 -28.00 -4.88 -35.34
N THR A 29 -26.95 -4.51 -36.07
CA THR A 29 -26.59 -5.14 -37.35
C THR A 29 -25.20 -5.74 -37.24
N GLY A 30 -25.05 -7.01 -37.56
CA GLY A 30 -23.78 -7.73 -37.50
C GLY A 30 -22.89 -7.51 -38.72
N PRO A 31 -21.72 -8.16 -38.78
CA PRO A 31 -20.84 -8.09 -39.94
C PRO A 31 -21.57 -8.55 -41.21
N LYS A 32 -21.39 -7.80 -42.31
CA LYS A 32 -22.09 -7.96 -43.61
C LYS A 32 -23.60 -7.61 -43.61
N SER A 33 -24.01 -6.63 -42.80
CA SER A 33 -25.38 -6.08 -42.81
C SER A 33 -26.48 -7.08 -42.41
N MET A 34 -26.14 -8.15 -41.71
CA MET A 34 -27.13 -9.11 -41.20
C MET A 34 -27.83 -8.52 -39.97
N PRO A 35 -29.18 -8.47 -39.93
CA PRO A 35 -29.90 -7.97 -38.77
C PRO A 35 -29.76 -8.97 -37.60
N LEU A 36 -29.23 -8.50 -36.46
CA LEU A 36 -29.08 -9.31 -35.23
C LEU A 36 -30.29 -9.16 -34.32
N ARG A 37 -30.66 -7.92 -34.00
CA ARG A 37 -31.73 -7.60 -33.04
C ARG A 37 -32.35 -6.25 -33.35
N SER A 38 -33.66 -6.10 -33.22
CA SER A 38 -34.31 -4.79 -33.35
C SER A 38 -35.58 -4.74 -32.53
N GLU A 39 -35.67 -3.82 -31.58
CA GLU A 39 -36.80 -3.74 -30.65
C GLU A 39 -37.19 -2.27 -30.42
N PRO A 40 -38.50 -1.99 -30.26
CA PRO A 40 -38.96 -0.67 -29.83
C PRO A 40 -38.51 -0.40 -28.39
N LEU A 41 -38.11 0.83 -28.12
CA LEU A 41 -37.69 1.29 -26.80
C LEU A 41 -38.84 2.06 -26.14
N SER A 42 -39.05 1.80 -24.86
CA SER A 42 -39.96 2.57 -24.01
C SER A 42 -39.16 3.50 -23.11
N LEU A 43 -39.59 4.75 -22.94
CA LEU A 43 -38.88 5.75 -22.11
C LEU A 43 -39.10 5.55 -20.60
N LEU A 44 -40.03 4.68 -20.21
CA LEU A 44 -40.42 4.45 -18.82
C LEU A 44 -39.64 3.29 -18.17
N TYR A 45 -39.04 2.42 -18.96
CA TYR A 45 -38.32 1.25 -18.50
C TYR A 45 -37.06 1.06 -19.34
N ALA A 46 -35.91 0.95 -18.69
CA ALA A 46 -34.67 0.57 -19.36
C ALA A 46 -34.85 -0.81 -20.01
N ALA A 47 -34.44 -0.96 -21.27
CA ALA A 47 -34.54 -2.24 -21.97
C ALA A 47 -33.71 -3.31 -21.24
N SER A 48 -34.34 -4.44 -20.90
CA SER A 48 -33.69 -5.63 -20.35
C SER A 48 -33.91 -6.80 -21.30
N PRO A 49 -32.89 -7.61 -21.65
CA PRO A 49 -31.49 -7.58 -21.18
C PRO A 49 -30.62 -6.48 -21.85
N PRO A 50 -29.43 -6.16 -21.27
CA PRO A 50 -28.47 -5.20 -21.82
C PRO A 50 -28.15 -5.46 -23.29
N ILE A 51 -27.90 -4.39 -24.04
CA ILE A 51 -27.56 -4.47 -25.46
C ILE A 51 -26.06 -4.68 -25.58
N GLU A 52 -25.66 -5.91 -25.90
CA GLU A 52 -24.26 -6.25 -26.20
C GLU A 52 -23.94 -5.95 -27.66
N VAL A 53 -22.89 -5.15 -27.89
CA VAL A 53 -22.43 -4.78 -29.23
C VAL A 53 -21.04 -5.38 -29.46
N GLY A 54 -20.90 -6.22 -30.49
CA GLY A 54 -19.61 -6.79 -30.87
C GLY A 54 -18.69 -5.79 -31.58
N PRO A 55 -17.38 -6.08 -31.72
CA PRO A 55 -16.40 -5.16 -32.29
C PRO A 55 -16.69 -4.68 -33.73
N LYS A 56 -17.40 -5.50 -34.51
CA LYS A 56 -17.72 -5.25 -35.93
C LYS A 56 -19.22 -4.99 -36.16
N ASP A 57 -19.99 -4.84 -35.08
CA ASP A 57 -21.42 -4.61 -35.17
C ASP A 57 -21.72 -3.12 -35.34
N LEU A 58 -22.93 -2.82 -35.78
CA LEU A 58 -23.42 -1.46 -35.97
C LEU A 58 -24.72 -1.31 -35.18
N LEU A 59 -24.68 -0.49 -34.14
CA LEU A 59 -25.86 -0.11 -33.36
C LEU A 59 -26.46 1.16 -33.98
N LYS A 60 -27.73 1.10 -34.39
CA LYS A 60 -28.47 2.28 -34.83
C LYS A 60 -29.64 2.54 -33.90
N LEU A 61 -29.76 3.78 -33.45
CA LEU A 61 -30.86 4.28 -32.64
C LEU A 61 -31.63 5.31 -33.46
N THR A 62 -32.93 5.11 -33.60
CA THR A 62 -33.84 6.05 -34.28
C THR A 62 -34.96 6.42 -33.34
N PHE A 63 -35.33 7.70 -33.32
CA PHE A 63 -36.45 8.20 -32.53
C PHE A 63 -37.02 9.46 -33.19
N GLN A 64 -38.24 9.82 -32.80
CA GLN A 64 -38.91 11.03 -33.25
C GLN A 64 -39.36 11.86 -32.04
N ILE A 65 -39.06 13.14 -32.05
CA ILE A 65 -39.47 14.08 -31.02
C ILE A 65 -40.71 14.81 -31.53
N VAL A 66 -41.79 14.72 -30.76
CA VAL A 66 -43.07 15.37 -31.07
C VAL A 66 -43.55 16.18 -29.90
N ASP A 67 -44.33 17.21 -30.19
CA ASP A 67 -45.12 17.91 -29.20
C ASP A 67 -46.31 17.02 -28.78
N LYS A 68 -46.49 16.81 -27.47
CA LYS A 68 -47.52 15.92 -26.91
C LYS A 68 -48.94 16.41 -27.19
N GLU A 69 -49.14 17.72 -27.33
CA GLU A 69 -50.47 18.30 -27.54
C GLU A 69 -50.84 18.36 -29.02
N THR A 70 -49.88 18.74 -29.87
CA THR A 70 -50.14 18.97 -31.30
C THR A 70 -49.77 17.77 -32.18
N GLY A 71 -49.00 16.82 -31.68
CA GLY A 71 -48.47 15.67 -32.43
C GLY A 71 -47.49 16.06 -33.54
N LYS A 72 -47.13 17.36 -33.65
CA LYS A 72 -46.21 17.84 -34.69
C LYS A 72 -44.77 17.53 -34.29
N GLY A 73 -43.96 17.18 -35.29
CA GLY A 73 -42.53 16.99 -35.11
C GLY A 73 -41.86 18.30 -34.73
N VAL A 74 -41.05 18.28 -33.68
CA VAL A 74 -40.33 19.45 -33.17
C VAL A 74 -38.84 19.21 -33.30
N GLN A 75 -38.09 20.23 -33.68
CA GLN A 75 -36.63 20.23 -33.65
C GLN A 75 -36.15 20.99 -32.39
N PRO A 76 -35.70 20.30 -31.33
CA PRO A 76 -35.17 20.96 -30.14
C PRO A 76 -33.84 21.66 -30.41
N HIS A 77 -33.49 22.59 -29.53
CA HIS A 77 -32.21 23.29 -29.56
C HIS A 77 -31.05 22.38 -29.15
N GLN A 78 -31.29 21.47 -28.20
CA GLN A 78 -30.32 20.54 -27.65
C GLN A 78 -30.87 19.12 -27.67
N THR A 79 -30.09 18.18 -28.18
CA THR A 79 -30.41 16.75 -28.16
C THR A 79 -29.12 15.96 -28.05
N PHE A 80 -28.96 15.29 -26.91
CA PHE A 80 -27.77 14.54 -26.57
C PHE A 80 -28.12 13.12 -26.13
N LEU A 81 -27.23 12.19 -26.43
CA LEU A 81 -27.17 10.89 -25.78
C LEU A 81 -26.02 10.91 -24.79
N ARG A 82 -26.33 10.62 -23.54
CA ARG A 82 -25.35 10.45 -22.48
C ARG A 82 -25.07 8.96 -22.29
N PHE A 83 -23.80 8.60 -22.30
CA PHE A 83 -23.28 7.29 -21.95
C PHE A 83 -22.59 7.43 -20.60
N TYR A 84 -23.07 6.73 -19.58
CA TYR A 84 -22.57 6.85 -18.22
C TYR A 84 -22.08 5.50 -17.70
N ASP A 85 -20.85 5.45 -17.20
CA ASP A 85 -20.32 4.30 -16.49
C ASP A 85 -20.48 4.52 -14.97
N GLU A 86 -21.28 3.68 -14.30
CA GLU A 86 -21.51 3.79 -12.86
C GLU A 86 -20.28 3.45 -12.01
N GLN A 87 -19.37 2.61 -12.51
CA GLN A 87 -18.19 2.15 -11.79
C GLN A 87 -17.07 3.19 -11.83
N THR A 88 -16.73 3.67 -13.03
CA THR A 88 -15.66 4.67 -13.21
C THR A 88 -16.15 6.11 -12.99
N ARG A 89 -17.47 6.33 -13.00
CA ARG A 89 -18.14 7.65 -12.99
C ARG A 89 -17.78 8.53 -14.18
N GLU A 90 -17.24 7.94 -15.24
CA GLU A 90 -16.96 8.66 -16.47
C GLU A 90 -18.25 8.80 -17.30
N GLU A 91 -18.38 9.94 -17.98
CA GLU A 91 -19.51 10.19 -18.85
C GLU A 91 -19.07 10.67 -20.22
N GLY A 92 -19.81 10.22 -21.22
CA GLY A 92 -19.66 10.62 -22.60
C GLY A 92 -20.94 11.22 -23.15
N ILE A 93 -20.86 12.42 -23.72
CA ILE A 93 -22.04 13.12 -24.27
C ILE A 93 -21.90 13.24 -25.78
N GLN A 94 -22.80 12.58 -26.51
CA GLN A 94 -22.84 12.59 -27.95
C GLN A 94 -24.00 13.44 -28.46
N PRO A 95 -23.74 14.55 -29.18
CA PRO A 95 -24.81 15.30 -29.85
C PRO A 95 -25.46 14.46 -30.95
N VAL A 96 -26.78 14.52 -31.03
CA VAL A 96 -27.58 13.86 -32.07
C VAL A 96 -28.30 14.92 -32.89
N ARG A 97 -28.14 14.84 -34.21
CA ARG A 97 -28.80 15.76 -35.13
C ARG A 97 -30.27 15.37 -35.30
N VAL A 98 -31.15 16.32 -35.00
CA VAL A 98 -32.61 16.20 -35.21
C VAL A 98 -33.00 16.99 -36.46
N THR A 99 -33.84 16.40 -37.30
CA THR A 99 -34.41 17.07 -38.48
C THR A 99 -35.55 18.02 -38.09
N PRO A 100 -35.95 18.98 -38.95
CA PRO A 100 -37.08 19.86 -38.68
C PRO A 100 -38.39 19.13 -38.35
N GLY A 101 -38.59 17.92 -38.90
CA GLY A 101 -39.73 17.06 -38.60
C GLY A 101 -39.60 16.21 -37.32
N GLY A 102 -38.61 16.51 -36.47
CA GLY A 102 -38.36 15.84 -35.19
C GLY A 102 -37.71 14.47 -35.27
N LYS A 103 -37.39 13.96 -36.47
CA LYS A 103 -36.75 12.65 -36.62
C LYS A 103 -35.24 12.75 -36.36
N ALA A 104 -34.71 11.81 -35.60
CA ALA A 104 -33.30 11.72 -35.23
C ALA A 104 -32.76 10.31 -35.49
N LYS A 105 -31.48 10.24 -35.84
CA LYS A 105 -30.77 9.00 -36.10
C LYS A 105 -29.36 9.08 -35.51
N PHE A 106 -29.01 8.08 -34.72
CA PHE A 106 -27.69 7.88 -34.17
C PHE A 106 -27.14 6.52 -34.62
N GLU A 107 -25.87 6.47 -35.02
CA GLU A 107 -25.19 5.25 -35.40
C GLU A 107 -23.89 5.14 -34.61
N LEU A 108 -23.67 3.99 -33.97
CA LEU A 108 -22.47 3.66 -33.23
C LEU A 108 -21.79 2.45 -33.88
N ASN A 109 -20.55 2.65 -34.32
CA ASN A 109 -19.66 1.62 -34.82
C ASN A 109 -18.48 1.46 -33.84
N PRO A 110 -18.38 0.35 -33.09
CA PRO A 110 -17.28 0.15 -32.14
C PRO A 110 -15.90 0.04 -32.78
N SER A 111 -15.78 -0.28 -34.08
CA SER A 111 -14.49 -0.24 -34.79
C SER A 111 -13.99 1.19 -35.02
N LYS A 112 -14.87 2.18 -34.96
CA LYS A 112 -14.57 3.62 -35.09
C LYS A 112 -15.42 4.40 -34.07
N PRO A 113 -15.16 4.19 -32.76
CA PRO A 113 -16.00 4.78 -31.74
C PRO A 113 -15.84 6.31 -31.76
N PRO A 114 -16.92 7.08 -31.52
CA PRO A 114 -16.81 8.52 -31.33
C PRO A 114 -15.93 8.85 -30.12
N LEU A 115 -15.16 9.93 -30.23
CA LEU A 115 -14.26 10.42 -29.17
C LEU A 115 -14.98 10.76 -27.86
N SER A 116 -16.29 11.00 -27.93
CA SER A 116 -17.11 11.34 -26.78
C SER A 116 -17.58 10.13 -25.98
N LEU A 117 -17.20 8.90 -26.32
CA LEU A 117 -17.54 7.74 -25.50
C LEU A 117 -16.56 7.58 -24.33
N PRO A 118 -17.06 7.21 -23.14
CA PRO A 118 -16.17 6.88 -22.03
C PRO A 118 -15.43 5.57 -22.33
N PRO A 119 -14.17 5.43 -21.87
CA PRO A 119 -13.44 4.17 -21.96
C PRO A 119 -14.11 3.08 -21.10
N THR A 120 -14.13 1.86 -21.62
CA THR A 120 -14.75 0.67 -21.01
C THR A 120 -13.75 -0.49 -20.95
N PRO A 121 -12.69 -0.40 -20.12
CA PRO A 121 -11.64 -1.43 -20.07
C PRO A 121 -12.15 -2.80 -19.56
N GLU A 122 -13.08 -2.79 -18.61
CA GLU A 122 -13.60 -4.01 -17.98
C GLU A 122 -14.88 -4.53 -18.63
N GLY A 123 -15.51 -3.73 -19.49
CA GLY A 123 -16.73 -4.09 -20.23
C GLY A 123 -18.01 -3.99 -19.40
N TYR A 124 -18.06 -3.07 -18.42
CA TYR A 124 -19.28 -2.79 -17.67
C TYR A 124 -20.38 -2.18 -18.56
N PRO A 125 -21.66 -2.45 -18.24
CA PRO A 125 -22.78 -1.86 -18.97
C PRO A 125 -22.82 -0.34 -18.75
N LEU A 126 -22.84 0.41 -19.84
CA LEU A 126 -23.02 1.86 -19.86
C LEU A 126 -24.52 2.20 -19.84
N ASN A 127 -24.94 3.05 -18.92
CA ASN A 127 -26.30 3.56 -18.90
C ASN A 127 -26.47 4.64 -19.99
N VAL A 128 -27.37 4.38 -20.96
CA VAL A 128 -27.64 5.32 -22.05
C VAL A 128 -28.89 6.13 -21.71
N THR A 129 -28.72 7.43 -21.52
CA THR A 129 -29.80 8.38 -21.23
C THR A 129 -29.97 9.35 -22.39
N ILE A 130 -31.22 9.66 -22.78
CA ILE A 130 -31.50 10.75 -23.72
C ILE A 130 -31.74 12.05 -22.95
N ILE A 131 -31.11 13.13 -23.40
CA ILE A 131 -31.24 14.47 -22.83
C ILE A 131 -31.70 15.41 -23.94
N ILE A 132 -32.86 16.04 -23.75
CA ILE A 132 -33.46 16.98 -24.71
C ILE A 132 -33.74 18.30 -24.00
N GLY A 133 -33.28 19.39 -24.62
CA GLY A 133 -33.49 20.75 -24.13
C GLY A 133 -34.00 21.67 -25.24
N SER A 134 -35.00 22.49 -24.91
CA SER A 134 -35.50 23.55 -25.78
C SER A 134 -36.01 24.71 -24.92
N SER A 135 -35.93 25.94 -25.40
CA SER A 135 -36.38 27.13 -24.65
C SER A 135 -37.89 27.19 -24.43
N LEU A 136 -38.67 26.55 -25.31
CA LEU A 136 -40.14 26.61 -25.33
C LEU A 136 -40.81 25.38 -24.71
N TYR A 137 -40.05 24.36 -24.34
CA TYR A 137 -40.55 23.06 -23.91
C TYR A 137 -39.86 22.61 -22.62
N GLU A 138 -40.52 21.75 -21.84
CA GLU A 138 -39.91 21.17 -20.65
C GLU A 138 -38.72 20.26 -21.02
N PRO A 139 -37.61 20.31 -20.25
CA PRO A 139 -36.45 19.46 -20.50
C PRO A 139 -36.78 18.00 -20.19
N ILE A 140 -36.27 17.09 -21.01
CA ILE A 140 -36.47 15.64 -20.84
C ILE A 140 -35.13 14.99 -20.57
N SER A 141 -35.07 14.20 -19.51
CA SER A 141 -33.99 13.26 -19.21
C SER A 141 -34.63 11.90 -18.94
N ALA A 142 -34.39 10.93 -19.82
CA ALA A 142 -34.98 9.60 -19.70
C ALA A 142 -33.94 8.49 -20.01
N PRO A 143 -33.84 7.44 -19.19
CA PRO A 143 -33.00 6.29 -19.51
C PRO A 143 -33.60 5.52 -20.70
N LEU A 144 -32.74 5.05 -21.60
CA LEU A 144 -33.15 4.25 -22.76
C LEU A 144 -32.85 2.76 -22.53
N PHE A 145 -31.58 2.42 -22.34
CA PHE A 145 -31.11 1.04 -22.20
C PHE A 145 -29.68 1.03 -21.65
N ASP A 146 -29.26 -0.15 -21.21
CA ASP A 146 -27.87 -0.41 -20.83
C ASP A 146 -27.11 -1.01 -22.02
N LEU A 147 -25.92 -0.48 -22.28
CA LEU A 147 -25.10 -0.78 -23.46
C LEU A 147 -23.77 -1.40 -23.04
N VAL A 148 -23.51 -2.62 -23.47
CA VAL A 148 -22.21 -3.29 -23.26
C VAL A 148 -21.38 -3.16 -24.53
N LEU A 149 -20.25 -2.46 -24.41
CA LEU A 149 -19.30 -2.22 -25.49
C LEU A 149 -18.13 -3.21 -25.42
N PRO A 150 -17.44 -3.47 -26.56
CA PRO A 150 -16.21 -4.25 -26.53
C PRO A 150 -15.13 -3.49 -25.76
N ARG A 151 -14.27 -4.22 -25.06
CA ARG A 151 -13.23 -3.65 -24.19
C ARG A 151 -12.37 -2.62 -24.93
N SER A 152 -12.29 -1.42 -24.39
CA SER A 152 -11.41 -0.35 -24.90
C SER A 152 -10.12 -0.26 -24.12
N GLN A 153 -9.19 0.57 -24.62
CA GLN A 153 -8.06 1.01 -23.80
C GLN A 153 -8.58 1.85 -22.62
N PRO A 154 -7.89 1.81 -21.47
CA PRO A 154 -8.25 2.65 -20.32
C PRO A 154 -8.08 4.14 -20.65
N ALA A 155 -8.70 5.01 -19.85
CA ALA A 155 -8.49 6.44 -19.94
C ALA A 155 -7.00 6.78 -19.86
N PRO A 156 -6.50 7.75 -20.65
CA PRO A 156 -5.15 8.27 -20.46
C PRO A 156 -5.00 8.85 -19.06
N VAL A 157 -4.11 8.25 -18.27
CA VAL A 157 -3.76 8.72 -16.92
C VAL A 157 -2.89 9.96 -17.07
N ASP A 158 -3.24 11.05 -16.38
CA ASP A 158 -2.44 12.27 -16.39
C ASP A 158 -1.11 11.98 -15.64
N PRO A 159 0.06 12.24 -16.24
CA PRO A 159 1.34 12.06 -15.56
C PRO A 159 1.44 12.77 -14.20
N LEU A 160 0.68 13.86 -14.01
CA LEU A 160 0.63 14.63 -12.77
C LEU A 160 -0.25 13.98 -11.69
N GLU A 161 -1.16 13.05 -12.04
CA GLU A 161 -2.06 12.38 -11.09
C GLU A 161 -1.27 11.69 -9.96
N ALA A 162 -0.16 11.05 -10.31
CA ALA A 162 0.74 10.40 -9.36
C ALA A 162 1.31 11.35 -8.28
N ALA A 163 1.39 12.66 -8.55
CA ALA A 163 1.88 13.65 -7.59
C ALA A 163 0.85 14.00 -6.50
N PHE A 164 -0.44 13.68 -6.71
CA PHE A 164 -1.52 13.95 -5.77
C PHE A 164 -1.88 12.76 -4.89
N HIS A 165 -1.22 11.61 -5.09
CA HIS A 165 -1.43 10.41 -4.27
C HIS A 165 -0.39 10.31 -3.15
N PRO A 166 -0.77 9.76 -1.98
CA PRO A 166 0.20 9.45 -0.94
C PRO A 166 1.22 8.43 -1.47
N LEU A 167 2.49 8.72 -1.27
CA LEU A 167 3.58 7.81 -1.61
C LEU A 167 3.56 6.59 -0.68
N PRO A 168 4.02 5.43 -1.15
CA PRO A 168 4.14 4.25 -0.29
C PRO A 168 5.11 4.51 0.87
N GLU A 169 4.80 3.94 2.03
CA GLU A 169 5.64 4.05 3.22
C GLU A 169 6.99 3.32 3.02
N ILE A 170 8.09 3.96 3.42
CA ILE A 170 9.43 3.39 3.35
C ILE A 170 9.79 2.78 4.70
N GLN A 171 9.97 1.45 4.74
CA GLN A 171 10.35 0.73 5.96
C GLN A 171 11.87 0.51 6.03
N HIS A 172 12.49 0.95 7.13
CA HIS A 172 13.92 0.70 7.37
C HIS A 172 14.15 -0.77 7.74
N THR A 173 14.95 -1.47 6.92
CA THR A 173 15.31 -2.88 7.18
C THR A 173 16.65 -2.96 7.91
N PHE A 174 16.64 -3.37 9.17
CA PHE A 174 17.85 -3.61 9.95
C PHE A 174 18.61 -4.85 9.47
N ARG A 175 19.93 -4.87 9.70
CA ARG A 175 20.75 -6.06 9.45
C ARG A 175 20.31 -7.21 10.37
N ALA A 176 20.15 -8.40 9.79
CA ALA A 176 19.84 -9.60 10.55
C ALA A 176 20.94 -9.91 11.59
N PRO A 177 20.57 -10.39 12.80
CA PRO A 177 21.55 -10.76 13.81
C PRO A 177 22.42 -11.92 13.33
N HIS A 178 23.69 -11.94 13.77
CA HIS A 178 24.59 -13.04 13.48
C HIS A 178 24.11 -14.33 14.14
N LYS A 179 24.17 -15.45 13.40
CA LYS A 179 23.82 -16.78 13.94
C LYS A 179 24.87 -17.22 14.94
N LEU A 180 24.44 -17.52 16.17
CA LEU A 180 25.29 -18.07 17.23
C LEU A 180 25.35 -19.61 17.12
N PRO A 181 26.46 -20.25 17.53
CA PRO A 181 26.55 -21.69 17.58
C PRO A 181 25.63 -22.31 18.64
N PRO A 182 25.26 -23.60 18.50
CA PRO A 182 24.46 -24.31 19.50
C PRO A 182 25.15 -24.35 20.87
N ARG A 183 24.40 -24.06 21.95
CA ARG A 183 24.91 -24.02 23.34
C ARG A 183 25.62 -25.30 23.77
N PHE A 184 25.14 -26.45 23.32
CA PHE A 184 25.74 -27.75 23.64
C PHE A 184 27.18 -27.86 23.12
N ILE A 185 27.42 -27.45 21.87
CA ILE A 185 28.76 -27.49 21.27
C ILE A 185 29.70 -26.55 22.02
N SER A 186 29.22 -25.35 22.37
CA SER A 186 29.98 -24.40 23.19
C SER A 186 30.32 -24.96 24.57
N ALA A 187 29.38 -25.65 25.23
CA ALA A 187 29.60 -26.24 26.56
C ALA A 187 30.63 -27.39 26.52
N VAL A 188 30.53 -28.30 25.54
CA VAL A 188 31.52 -29.38 25.36
C VAL A 188 32.91 -28.81 25.09
N SER A 189 33.01 -27.78 24.22
CA SER A 189 34.29 -27.14 23.91
C SER A 189 34.90 -26.46 25.15
N ALA A 190 34.09 -25.80 25.98
CA ALA A 190 34.54 -25.22 27.24
C ALA A 190 35.04 -26.31 28.22
N ALA A 191 34.36 -27.45 28.30
CA ALA A 191 34.81 -28.58 29.13
C ALA A 191 36.17 -29.13 28.66
N VAL A 192 36.38 -29.21 27.34
CA VAL A 192 37.68 -29.62 26.76
C VAL A 192 38.79 -28.64 27.14
N VAL A 193 38.52 -27.33 27.15
CA VAL A 193 39.51 -26.31 27.58
C VAL A 193 39.85 -26.42 29.07
N VAL A 194 38.90 -26.81 29.92
CA VAL A 194 39.11 -26.96 31.37
C VAL A 194 39.76 -28.31 31.72
N ALA A 195 39.61 -29.34 30.88
CA ALA A 195 40.07 -30.70 31.17
C ALA A 195 41.57 -30.82 31.55
N PRO A 196 42.54 -30.15 30.88
CA PRO A 196 43.95 -30.22 31.27
C PRO A 196 44.21 -29.77 32.71
N TRP A 197 43.46 -28.77 33.20
CA TRP A 197 43.58 -28.28 34.59
C TRP A 197 43.10 -29.33 35.59
N VAL A 198 42.00 -30.04 35.28
CA VAL A 198 41.49 -31.14 36.12
C VAL A 198 42.51 -32.29 36.18
N VAL A 199 43.09 -32.65 35.04
CA VAL A 199 44.15 -33.68 34.97
C VAL A 199 45.37 -33.27 35.78
N LEU A 200 45.82 -32.02 35.67
CA LEU A 200 46.95 -31.50 36.45
C LEU A 200 46.71 -31.61 37.97
N LEU A 201 45.53 -31.19 38.43
CA LEU A 201 45.14 -31.29 39.84
C LEU A 201 45.07 -32.75 40.30
N GLY A 202 44.57 -33.66 39.46
CA GLY A 202 44.55 -35.10 39.71
C GLY A 202 45.96 -35.67 39.88
N LEU A 203 46.89 -35.33 38.99
CA LEU A 203 48.30 -35.77 39.09
C LEU A 203 49.00 -35.20 40.32
N TRP A 204 48.76 -33.94 40.68
CA TRP A 204 49.29 -33.37 41.91
C TRP A 204 48.83 -34.09 43.18
N SER A 205 47.60 -34.61 43.20
CA SER A 205 47.12 -35.43 44.33
C SER A 205 47.92 -36.72 44.51
N GLN A 206 48.45 -37.29 43.42
CA GLN A 206 49.25 -38.53 43.45
C GLN A 206 50.71 -38.27 43.84
N VAL A 207 51.31 -37.16 43.36
CA VAL A 207 52.71 -36.79 43.65
C VAL A 207 52.85 -36.13 45.04
N ALA A 208 51.75 -35.62 45.59
CA ALA A 208 51.65 -35.02 46.94
C ALA A 208 52.77 -34.02 47.29
N PRO A 209 53.02 -32.97 46.48
CA PRO A 209 53.97 -31.93 46.85
C PRO A 209 53.46 -31.18 48.10
N SER A 210 54.03 -31.44 49.27
CA SER A 210 53.63 -30.79 50.51
C SER A 210 54.34 -29.45 50.69
N PRO A 211 53.64 -28.29 50.62
CA PRO A 211 54.27 -27.00 50.85
C PRO A 211 54.45 -26.76 52.36
N THR A 212 55.55 -27.27 52.92
CA THR A 212 55.85 -27.25 54.37
C THR A 212 55.96 -25.86 55.00
N ARG A 213 56.04 -24.78 54.20
CA ARG A 213 56.25 -23.40 54.69
C ARG A 213 55.16 -22.42 54.25
N LEU A 214 54.09 -22.88 53.61
CA LEU A 214 53.04 -21.99 53.10
C LEU A 214 52.44 -21.09 54.21
N PHE A 215 52.26 -21.66 55.40
CA PHE A 215 51.70 -20.98 56.58
C PHE A 215 52.75 -20.27 57.45
N SER A 216 53.98 -20.08 56.95
CA SER A 216 54.98 -19.29 57.68
C SER A 216 54.60 -17.80 57.66
N PRO A 217 54.75 -17.07 58.80
CA PRO A 217 54.49 -15.63 58.86
C PRO A 217 55.26 -14.79 57.83
N SER A 218 56.39 -15.30 57.33
CA SER A 218 57.18 -14.60 56.30
C SER A 218 56.72 -14.85 54.86
N VAL A 219 55.99 -15.94 54.59
CA VAL A 219 55.63 -16.38 53.23
C VAL A 219 54.14 -16.19 52.96
N LEU A 220 53.29 -16.45 53.95
CA LEU A 220 51.84 -16.32 53.85
C LEU A 220 51.39 -14.93 53.35
N PRO A 221 51.91 -13.78 53.88
CA PRO A 221 51.48 -12.47 53.41
C PRO A 221 51.78 -12.26 51.92
N PHE A 222 52.91 -12.78 51.43
CA PHE A 222 53.26 -12.66 50.02
C PHE A 222 52.33 -13.47 49.11
N VAL A 223 51.97 -14.70 49.51
CA VAL A 223 51.02 -15.53 48.76
C VAL A 223 49.62 -14.91 48.75
N LEU A 224 49.19 -14.33 49.87
CA LEU A 224 47.91 -13.61 49.94
C LEU A 224 47.91 -12.38 49.02
N CYS A 225 49.01 -11.63 48.95
CA CYS A 225 49.15 -10.52 48.02
C CYS A 225 49.08 -10.97 46.55
N LEU A 226 49.71 -12.10 46.19
CA LEU A 226 49.60 -12.68 44.85
C LEU A 226 48.16 -13.11 44.54
N GLY A 227 47.48 -13.77 45.49
CA GLY A 227 46.07 -14.11 45.35
C GLY A 227 45.17 -12.88 45.19
N ALA A 228 45.46 -11.80 45.93
CA ALA A 228 44.75 -10.53 45.79
C ALA A 228 44.92 -9.89 44.40
N PHE A 229 46.10 -10.05 43.76
CA PHE A 229 46.30 -9.63 42.37
C PHE A 229 45.45 -10.44 41.39
N GLU A 230 45.36 -11.77 41.57
CA GLU A 230 44.50 -12.62 40.74
C GLU A 230 43.01 -12.26 40.91
N VAL A 231 42.56 -12.00 42.14
CA VAL A 231 41.19 -11.52 42.39
C VAL A 231 40.95 -10.16 41.74
N LEU A 232 41.91 -9.23 41.81
CA LEU A 232 41.80 -7.92 41.17
C LEU A 232 41.67 -8.05 39.64
N LEU A 233 42.44 -8.95 39.02
CA LEU A 233 42.37 -9.24 37.59
C LEU A 233 41.05 -9.91 37.20
N PHE A 234 40.56 -10.84 38.03
CA PHE A 234 39.23 -11.42 37.82
C PHE A 234 38.14 -10.35 37.89
N TRP A 235 38.23 -9.42 38.84
CA TRP A 235 37.22 -8.37 39.00
C TRP A 235 37.30 -7.31 37.88
N TYR A 236 38.50 -7.07 37.34
CA TYR A 236 38.69 -6.32 36.10
C TYR A 236 37.93 -6.93 34.92
N TRP A 237 37.98 -8.25 34.78
CA TRP A 237 37.25 -8.93 33.71
C TRP A 237 35.72 -8.82 33.88
N VAL A 238 35.22 -8.70 35.11
CA VAL A 238 33.77 -8.62 35.40
C VAL A 238 33.22 -7.18 35.28
N ASP A 239 33.84 -6.18 35.91
CA ASP A 239 33.22 -4.85 36.03
C ASP A 239 34.21 -3.65 36.20
N LEU A 240 35.44 -3.86 36.69
CA LEU A 240 36.32 -2.72 36.97
C LEU A 240 36.79 -2.02 35.69
N LYS A 241 36.94 -0.68 35.78
CA LYS A 241 37.53 0.13 34.70
C LYS A 241 39.06 0.14 34.82
N LEU A 242 39.74 0.35 33.68
CA LEU A 242 41.21 0.33 33.62
C LEU A 242 41.89 1.23 34.66
N GLY A 243 41.41 2.46 34.85
CA GLY A 243 41.99 3.39 35.83
C GLY A 243 41.86 2.91 37.28
N GLN A 244 40.77 2.21 37.63
CA GLN A 244 40.55 1.66 38.98
C GLN A 244 41.50 0.49 39.23
N VAL A 245 41.67 -0.41 38.25
CA VAL A 245 42.60 -1.55 38.35
C VAL A 245 44.03 -1.07 38.51
N LEU A 246 44.44 -0.04 37.76
CA LEU A 246 45.77 0.55 37.90
C LEU A 246 45.96 1.17 39.29
N LEU A 247 44.96 1.89 39.81
CA LEU A 247 45.02 2.49 41.15
C LEU A 247 45.09 1.43 42.26
N TYR A 248 44.18 0.44 42.24
CA TYR A 248 44.16 -0.65 43.21
C TYR A 248 45.40 -1.53 43.11
N GLY A 249 45.86 -1.81 41.89
CA GLY A 249 47.09 -2.54 41.63
C GLY A 249 48.33 -1.81 42.12
N ALA A 250 48.42 -0.49 41.92
CA ALA A 250 49.49 0.33 42.47
C ALA A 250 49.48 0.34 44.01
N GLY A 251 48.29 0.45 44.62
CA GLY A 251 48.14 0.33 46.08
C GLY A 251 48.56 -1.05 46.61
N LEU A 252 48.15 -2.13 45.94
CA LEU A 252 48.48 -3.51 46.30
C LEU A 252 49.96 -3.85 46.06
N ALA A 253 50.61 -3.20 45.09
CA ALA A 253 52.03 -3.42 44.78
C ALA A 253 52.94 -3.08 45.97
N ILE A 254 52.62 -2.04 46.74
CA ILE A 254 53.41 -1.60 47.90
C ILE A 254 53.61 -2.73 48.93
N PRO A 255 52.55 -3.29 49.57
CA PRO A 255 52.72 -4.39 50.52
C PRO A 255 53.30 -5.64 49.86
N THR A 256 53.00 -5.89 48.58
CA THR A 256 53.53 -7.05 47.83
C THR A 256 55.04 -7.01 47.71
N ILE A 257 55.64 -5.84 47.45
CA ILE A 257 57.10 -5.69 47.35
C ILE A 257 57.78 -6.00 48.69
N PHE A 258 57.25 -5.47 49.79
CA PHE A 258 57.81 -5.71 51.13
C PHE A 258 57.64 -7.17 51.57
N ALA A 259 56.43 -7.73 51.42
CA ALA A 259 56.15 -9.12 51.74
C ALA A 259 56.99 -10.07 50.86
N GLY A 260 57.15 -9.76 49.57
CA GLY A 260 57.97 -10.53 48.65
C GLY A 260 59.45 -10.52 49.02
N LYS A 261 60.01 -9.34 49.35
CA LYS A 261 61.40 -9.23 49.83
C LYS A 261 61.62 -10.07 51.09
N GLN A 262 60.69 -10.02 52.05
CA GLN A 262 60.77 -10.80 53.28
C GLN A 262 60.65 -12.31 53.03
N ALA A 263 59.69 -12.74 52.20
CA ALA A 263 59.47 -14.13 51.85
C ALA A 263 60.69 -14.74 51.13
N LEU A 264 61.20 -14.05 50.10
CA LEU A 264 62.35 -14.50 49.32
C LEU A 264 63.64 -14.53 50.15
N SER A 265 63.86 -13.50 50.99
CA SER A 265 65.02 -13.47 51.91
C SER A 265 64.97 -14.61 52.94
N SER A 266 63.80 -14.89 53.54
CA SER A 266 63.61 -16.00 54.48
C SER A 266 63.87 -17.38 53.84
N ILE A 267 63.47 -17.56 52.57
CA ILE A 267 63.75 -18.78 51.82
C ILE A 267 65.24 -18.87 51.47
N GLY A 268 65.86 -17.76 51.06
CA GLY A 268 67.27 -17.68 50.72
C GLY A 268 68.18 -17.99 51.91
N ASN A 269 67.96 -17.34 53.06
CA ASN A 269 68.74 -17.56 54.29
C ASN A 269 68.70 -19.03 54.73
N LYS A 270 67.54 -19.69 54.61
CA LYS A 270 67.42 -21.13 54.90
C LYS A 270 68.27 -22.00 53.98
N ARG A 271 68.29 -21.70 52.67
CA ARG A 271 69.07 -22.46 51.69
C ARG A 271 70.59 -22.33 51.92
N VAL A 272 71.02 -21.16 52.38
CA VAL A 272 72.43 -20.86 52.70
C VAL A 272 72.79 -21.27 54.14
N GLY A 273 71.83 -21.75 54.94
CA GLY A 273 72.06 -22.24 56.32
C GLY A 273 72.27 -21.13 57.35
N ARG A 274 71.93 -19.88 57.03
CA ARG A 274 72.05 -18.73 57.92
C ARG A 274 70.75 -18.62 58.73
N LYS A 275 70.81 -18.87 60.04
CA LYS A 275 69.67 -18.71 60.97
C LYS A 275 69.26 -17.24 61.06
#